data_AF-A0A969DZB0-F1
#
_entry.id   AF-A0A969DZB0-F1
#
_cell.length_a   1.000
_cell.length_b   1.000
_cell.length_c   1.000
_cell.angle_alpha   90.00
_cell.angle_beta   90.00
_cell.angle_gamma   90.00
#
_symmetry.space_group_name_H-M   'P 1'
#
loop_
_entity.id
_entity.type
_entity.pdbx_description
1 polymer ?
#
loop_
_entity_poly.entity_id
_entity_poly.type
_entity_poly.pdbx_seq_one_letter_code
_entity_poly.pdbx_strand_id
1 'polypeptide(L)'
;MAPSQDQPTPIHELKTLILSFHSLIAVETVEEERVDLLIKAVASELQLKLYTWSITQGLVRHDIPKATVPRTNQPWPVTTPRQSR
;
A
#
# COMPACT_ATOMS: atom_id res chain seq x y z
N MET A 1 13.46 -7.19 -37.90
CA MET A 1 13.55 -7.76 -36.55
C MET A 1 12.72 -6.85 -35.64
N ALA A 2 11.45 -7.19 -35.41
CA ALA A 2 10.52 -6.34 -34.66
C ALA A 2 10.63 -6.65 -33.16
N PRO A 3 10.54 -5.65 -32.25
CA PRO A 3 10.55 -5.91 -30.81
C PRO A 3 9.27 -6.66 -30.43
N SER A 4 9.43 -7.83 -29.79
CA SER A 4 8.32 -8.65 -29.26
C SER A 4 7.54 -7.87 -28.20
N GLN A 5 6.34 -7.39 -28.54
CA GLN A 5 5.50 -6.52 -27.69
C GLN A 5 4.65 -7.27 -26.64
N ASP A 6 4.87 -8.55 -26.41
CA ASP A 6 4.02 -9.37 -25.53
C ASP A 6 4.66 -9.71 -24.19
N GLN A 7 5.65 -8.93 -23.71
CA GLN A 7 6.13 -9.13 -22.35
C GLN A 7 5.09 -8.62 -21.34
N PRO A 8 4.61 -9.47 -20.42
CA PRO A 8 3.66 -9.04 -19.40
C PRO A 8 4.28 -7.92 -18.57
N THR A 9 3.51 -6.85 -18.36
CA THR A 9 3.97 -5.74 -17.52
C THR A 9 4.05 -6.19 -16.06
N PRO A 10 4.90 -5.56 -15.23
CA PRO A 10 4.99 -5.87 -13.79
C PRO A 10 3.63 -5.80 -13.07
N ILE A 11 2.73 -4.91 -13.51
CA ILE A 11 1.35 -4.83 -13.02
C ILE A 11 0.54 -6.08 -13.37
N HIS A 12 0.69 -6.58 -14.60
CA HIS A 12 0.03 -7.80 -15.04
C HIS A 12 0.53 -9.02 -14.26
N GLU A 13 1.85 -9.15 -14.08
CA GLU A 13 2.44 -10.26 -13.30
C GLU A 13 1.97 -10.24 -11.85
N LEU A 14 2.00 -9.07 -11.18
CA LEU A 14 1.56 -8.98 -9.79
C LEU A 14 0.07 -9.30 -9.64
N LYS A 15 -0.78 -8.85 -10.56
CA LYS A 15 -2.20 -9.22 -10.58
C LYS A 15 -2.38 -10.73 -10.66
N THR A 16 -1.63 -11.38 -11.55
CA THR A 16 -1.67 -12.85 -11.68
C THR A 16 -1.30 -13.53 -10.37
N LEU A 17 -0.20 -13.11 -9.72
CA LEU A 17 0.20 -13.69 -8.43
C LEU A 17 -0.88 -13.53 -7.34
N ILE A 18 -1.47 -12.34 -7.24
CA ILE A 18 -2.54 -12.04 -6.26
C ILE A 18 -3.79 -12.89 -6.55
N LEU A 19 -4.23 -12.94 -7.81
CA LEU A 19 -5.42 -13.69 -8.21
C LEU A 19 -5.22 -15.20 -8.16
N SER A 20 -3.97 -15.68 -8.21
CA SER A 20 -3.61 -17.06 -7.94
C SER A 20 -3.52 -17.39 -6.44
N PHE A 21 -3.91 -16.47 -5.55
CA PHE A 21 -3.93 -16.67 -4.10
C PHE A 21 -2.56 -17.01 -3.49
N HIS A 22 -1.46 -16.47 -4.04
CA HIS A 22 -0.16 -16.53 -3.38
C HIS A 22 -0.23 -15.73 -2.06
N SER A 23 -0.06 -16.42 -0.93
CA SER A 23 -0.22 -15.83 0.40
C SER A 23 0.93 -14.93 0.83
N LEU A 24 2.11 -15.10 0.22
CA LEU A 24 3.29 -14.30 0.49
C LEU A 24 4.05 -14.04 -0.82
N ILE A 25 4.38 -12.79 -1.06
CA ILE A 25 5.21 -12.34 -2.17
C ILE A 25 6.33 -11.51 -1.56
N ALA A 26 7.58 -11.99 -1.69
CA ALA A 26 8.76 -11.25 -1.26
C ALA A 26 9.30 -10.44 -2.43
N VAL A 27 9.59 -9.15 -2.20
CA VAL A 27 10.17 -8.25 -3.20
C VAL A 27 11.48 -7.71 -2.68
N GLU A 28 12.58 -8.04 -3.35
CA GLU A 28 13.90 -7.50 -3.06
C GLU A 28 14.25 -6.47 -4.15
N THR A 29 14.31 -5.20 -3.75
CA THR A 29 14.62 -4.11 -4.67
C THR A 29 15.29 -2.96 -3.93
N VAL A 30 16.10 -2.19 -4.65
CA VAL A 30 16.61 -0.89 -4.19
C VAL A 30 15.63 0.25 -4.51
N GLU A 31 14.60 0.00 -5.31
CA GLU A 31 13.63 0.98 -5.78
C GLU A 31 12.28 0.83 -5.06
N GLU A 32 12.30 0.94 -3.72
CA GLU A 32 11.12 0.73 -2.87
C GLU A 32 9.92 1.61 -3.28
N GLU A 33 10.15 2.87 -3.61
CA GLU A 33 9.10 3.81 -4.01
C GLU A 33 8.34 3.35 -5.27
N ARG A 34 9.03 2.73 -6.23
CA ARG A 34 8.40 2.22 -7.46
C ARG A 34 7.50 1.02 -7.16
N VAL A 35 7.92 0.16 -6.23
CA VAL A 35 7.11 -0.99 -5.80
C VAL A 35 5.86 -0.51 -5.07
N ASP A 36 5.97 0.50 -4.21
CA ASP A 36 4.81 1.09 -3.52
C ASP A 36 3.78 1.65 -4.52
N LEU A 37 4.23 2.39 -5.53
CA LEU A 37 3.36 2.89 -6.60
C LEU A 37 2.70 1.75 -7.40
N LEU A 38 3.45 0.70 -7.69
CA LEU A 38 2.95 -0.45 -8.43
C LEU A 38 1.90 -1.23 -7.64
N ILE A 39 2.13 -1.48 -6.35
CA ILE A 39 1.17 -2.17 -5.47
C ILE A 39 -0.11 -1.34 -5.33
N LYS A 40 0.00 -0.01 -5.20
CA LYS A 40 -1.16 0.89 -5.18
C LYS A 40 -1.96 0.84 -6.47
N ALA A 41 -1.29 0.84 -7.62
CA ALA A 41 -1.96 0.71 -8.92
C ALA A 41 -2.70 -0.62 -9.04
N VAL A 42 -2.07 -1.74 -8.67
CA VAL A 42 -2.68 -3.07 -8.70
C VAL A 42 -3.87 -3.17 -7.74
N ALA A 43 -3.75 -2.66 -6.51
CA ALA A 43 -4.86 -2.65 -5.55
C ALA A 43 -6.05 -1.82 -6.06
N SER A 44 -5.79 -0.67 -6.71
CA SER A 44 -6.82 0.15 -7.34
C SER A 44 -7.53 -0.60 -8.48
N GLU A 45 -6.77 -1.24 -9.37
CA GLU A 45 -7.33 -2.00 -10.50
C GLU A 45 -8.15 -3.22 -10.05
N LEU A 46 -7.71 -3.91 -8.99
CA LEU A 46 -8.41 -5.06 -8.43
C LEU A 46 -9.51 -4.67 -7.42
N GLN A 47 -9.68 -3.37 -7.13
CA GLN A 47 -10.59 -2.85 -6.10
C GLN A 47 -10.38 -3.50 -4.72
N LEU A 48 -9.11 -3.83 -4.40
CA LEU A 48 -8.72 -4.41 -3.13
C LEU A 48 -8.33 -3.33 -2.13
N LYS A 49 -8.64 -3.57 -0.85
CA LYS A 49 -8.17 -2.70 0.23
C LYS A 49 -6.69 -2.94 0.47
N LEU A 50 -5.89 -1.88 0.33
CA LEU A 50 -4.46 -1.92 0.58
C LEU A 50 -4.11 -1.48 2.01
N TYR A 51 -3.39 -2.36 2.70
CA TYR A 51 -2.82 -2.11 4.02
C TYR A 51 -1.31 -2.24 3.92
N THR A 52 -0.58 -1.29 4.50
CA THR A 52 0.89 -1.36 4.61
C THR A 52 1.26 -1.35 6.07
N TRP A 53 2.20 -2.22 6.46
CA TRP A 53 2.77 -2.20 7.79
C TRP A 53 4.28 -1.98 7.68
N SER A 54 4.79 -1.08 8.51
CA SER A 54 6.23 -0.92 8.70
C SER A 54 6.54 -0.73 10.18
N ILE A 55 7.80 -0.94 10.56
CA ILE A 55 8.25 -0.78 11.94
C ILE A 55 8.02 0.65 12.44
N THR A 56 8.25 1.67 11.59
CA THR A 56 8.24 3.08 12.00
C THR A 56 6.88 3.75 11.85
N GLN A 57 6.03 3.26 10.96
CA GLN A 57 4.70 3.84 10.69
C GLN A 57 3.56 2.99 11.24
N GLY A 58 3.86 1.74 11.61
CA GLY A 58 2.89 0.72 11.96
C GLY A 58 1.90 0.49 10.81
N LEU A 59 0.67 0.10 11.15
CA LEU A 59 -0.34 -0.24 10.15
C LEU A 59 -0.99 1.02 9.55
N VAL A 60 -0.94 1.13 8.24
CA VAL A 60 -1.52 2.21 7.44
C VAL A 60 -2.56 1.64 6.49
N ARG A 61 -3.68 2.35 6.39
CA ARG A 61 -4.76 2.10 5.42
C ARG A 61 -4.68 3.13 4.30
N HIS A 62 -4.70 2.68 3.05
CA HIS A 62 -4.62 3.57 1.88
C HIS A 62 -6.00 3.94 1.31
N ASP A 63 -7.08 3.31 1.78
CA ASP A 63 -8.45 3.59 1.37
C ASP A 63 -9.09 4.79 2.09
N ILE A 64 -8.40 5.36 3.09
CA ILE A 64 -8.90 6.46 3.92
C ILE A 64 -7.88 7.61 3.91
N PRO A 65 -8.30 8.88 3.83
CA PRO A 65 -7.41 10.01 3.99
C PRO A 65 -6.60 9.92 5.29
N LYS A 66 -5.30 10.21 5.19
CA LYS A 66 -4.31 10.12 6.29
C LYS A 66 -4.71 10.88 7.57
N ALA A 67 -5.59 11.87 7.47
CA ALA A 67 -6.07 12.70 8.57
C ALA A 67 -7.16 12.04 9.43
N THR A 68 -7.78 10.95 8.99
CA THR A 68 -9.00 10.41 9.60
C THR A 68 -8.74 9.19 10.51
N VAL A 69 -7.57 8.55 10.43
CA VAL A 69 -7.27 7.33 11.19
C VAL A 69 -6.11 7.59 12.16
N PRO A 70 -6.30 7.39 13.48
CA PRO A 70 -5.21 7.40 14.46
C PRO A 70 -4.14 6.40 14.04
N ARG A 71 -2.91 6.88 13.81
CA ARG A 71 -1.80 5.99 13.46
C ARG A 71 -1.24 5.36 14.71
N THR A 72 -0.87 4.09 14.63
CA THR A 72 -0.22 3.39 15.75
C THR A 72 1.13 4.01 16.16
N ASN A 73 1.72 4.85 15.32
CA ASN A 73 2.94 5.62 15.63
C ASN A 73 2.67 7.04 16.15
N GLN A 74 1.41 7.41 16.40
CA GLN A 74 1.04 8.70 16.98
C GLN A 74 0.66 8.52 18.45
N PRO A 75 1.11 9.43 19.34
CA PRO A 75 0.64 9.44 20.72
C PRO A 75 -0.87 9.68 20.73
N TRP A 76 -1.55 9.10 21.71
CA TRP A 76 -2.98 9.33 21.95
C TRP A 76 -3.31 10.83 21.86
N PRO A 77 -4.42 11.24 21.21
CA PRO A 77 -4.77 12.65 21.10
C PRO A 77 -4.95 13.22 22.50
N VAL A 78 -4.09 14.16 22.87
CA VAL A 78 -4.30 14.98 24.07
C VAL A 78 -5.58 15.77 23.80
N THR A 79 -6.71 15.30 24.34
CA THR A 79 -7.92 16.11 24.43
C THR A 79 -7.57 17.31 25.26
N THR A 80 -7.32 18.45 24.61
CA THR A 80 -7.21 19.74 25.29
C THR A 80 -8.47 19.91 26.12
N PRO A 81 -8.38 20.11 27.44
CA PRO A 81 -9.57 20.32 28.25
C PRO A 81 -10.30 21.54 27.68
N ARG A 82 -11.58 21.34 27.36
CA ARG A 82 -12.52 22.39 26.96
C ARG A 82 -12.47 23.47 28.04
N GLN A 83 -11.78 24.59 27.77
CA GLN A 83 -11.85 25.76 28.63
C GLN A 83 -13.31 26.19 28.69
N SER A 84 -13.92 25.97 29.85
CA SER A 84 -15.17 26.59 30.25
C SER A 84 -14.84 28.01 30.69
N ARG A 85 -15.39 28.98 29.97
CA ARG A 85 -15.69 30.31 30.49
C ARG A 85 -17.15 30.59 30.21
#